data_AF-A0AAW4PWA0-F1
#
_entry.id   AF-A0AAW4PWA0-F1
#
_cell.length_a   1.000
_cell.length_b   1.000
_cell.length_c   1.000
_cell.angle_alpha   90.00
_cell.angle_beta   90.00
_cell.angle_gamma   90.00
#
_symmetry.space_group_name_H-M   'P 1'
#
loop_
_entity.id
_entity.type
_entity.pdbx_description
1 polymer ?
#
loop_
_entity_poly.entity_id
_entity_poly.type
_entity_poly.pdbx_seq_one_letter_code
_entity_poly.pdbx_strand_id
1 'polypeptide(L)'
;MDRRAFLHSGVAVAGVALAGCGSDAPMGTLATYVSDRPGDIGDFDSCVVSVDEIRVLPTAAATETEDHEGDELTFSVGGVTLDLVDLTGEAAALADTVELQTGEYVYLKLGVSAVEASLSDGGTAMVSTPGNAHLKFPHPFEIRADETTRFTADFTPVAQGETGRYVLSPVAEETTVRYES
;
A
#
# COMPACT_ATOMS: atom_id res chain seq x y z
N MET A 1 22.68 55.56 3.67
CA MET A 1 21.70 55.31 2.58
C MET A 1 22.53 55.01 1.35
N ASP A 2 22.93 53.74 1.22
CA ASP A 2 23.79 53.28 0.14
C ASP A 2 23.00 52.48 -0.87
N ARG A 3 23.29 52.79 -2.12
CA ARG A 3 22.44 52.54 -3.28
C ARG A 3 22.77 51.16 -3.80
N ARG A 4 21.74 50.32 -3.85
CA ARG A 4 21.76 48.96 -4.40
C ARG A 4 22.42 48.95 -5.78
N ALA A 5 23.47 48.15 -5.91
CA ALA A 5 24.03 47.70 -7.17
C ALA A 5 24.17 46.18 -7.08
N PHE A 6 23.10 45.47 -7.44
CA PHE A 6 23.17 44.04 -7.74
C PHE A 6 22.99 43.92 -9.24
N LEU A 7 24.07 43.57 -9.93
CA LEU A 7 24.05 43.18 -11.32
C LEU A 7 24.78 41.84 -11.45
N HIS A 8 24.17 41.03 -12.30
CA HIS A 8 24.78 40.01 -13.14
C HIS A 8 24.99 38.59 -12.58
N SER A 9 24.12 37.73 -13.12
CA SER A 9 24.50 36.60 -13.99
C SER A 9 24.84 35.27 -13.34
N GLY A 10 24.14 34.25 -13.82
CA GLY A 10 24.70 32.91 -13.97
C GLY A 10 23.90 31.83 -13.26
N VAL A 11 22.73 31.50 -13.79
CA VAL A 11 22.18 30.15 -13.59
C VAL A 11 23.06 29.20 -14.40
N ALA A 12 23.76 28.30 -13.72
CA ALA A 12 24.31 27.10 -14.32
C ALA A 12 23.89 25.93 -13.43
N VAL A 13 22.65 25.47 -13.60
CA VAL A 13 22.26 24.15 -13.11
C VAL A 13 22.90 23.15 -14.07
N ALA A 14 23.98 22.51 -13.63
CA ALA A 14 24.53 21.35 -14.31
C ALA A 14 23.50 20.21 -14.14
N GLY A 15 22.59 20.11 -15.11
CA GLY A 15 21.66 19.00 -15.19
C GLY A 15 22.43 17.71 -15.49
N VAL A 16 22.38 16.76 -14.56
CA VAL A 16 22.64 15.36 -14.89
C VAL A 16 21.45 14.90 -15.73
N ALA A 17 21.65 14.80 -17.03
CA ALA A 17 20.66 14.25 -17.95
C ALA A 17 20.60 12.73 -17.76
N LEU A 18 19.73 12.27 -16.86
CA LEU A 18 19.21 10.91 -16.92
C LEU A 18 18.29 10.85 -18.15
N ALA A 19 18.64 10.01 -19.11
CA ALA A 19 17.78 9.73 -20.26
C ALA A 19 16.54 8.97 -19.76
N GLY A 20 15.43 9.68 -19.61
CA GLY A 20 14.09 9.15 -19.40
C GLY A 20 13.09 10.22 -19.84
N CYS A 21 12.13 9.87 -20.71
CA CYS A 21 11.11 10.76 -21.24
C CYS A 21 10.48 11.64 -20.14
N GLY A 22 10.27 12.92 -20.44
CA GLY A 22 9.58 13.84 -19.55
C GLY A 22 8.18 13.34 -19.20
N SER A 23 7.91 13.15 -17.92
CA SER A 23 6.59 12.79 -17.42
C SER A 23 5.77 14.06 -17.13
N ASP A 24 5.24 14.64 -18.20
CA ASP A 24 4.04 15.51 -18.13
C ASP A 24 2.75 14.65 -18.17
N ALA A 25 2.88 13.37 -17.80
CA ALA A 25 1.75 12.47 -17.71
C ALA A 25 0.84 12.98 -16.59
N PRO A 26 -0.48 13.08 -16.83
CA PRO A 26 -1.42 13.45 -15.79
C PRO A 26 -1.23 12.57 -14.56
N MET A 27 -1.51 13.14 -13.39
CA MET A 27 -1.43 12.43 -12.12
C MET A 27 -2.84 12.14 -11.63
N GLY A 28 -2.99 11.01 -10.94
CA GLY A 28 -4.17 10.67 -10.16
C GLY A 28 -3.77 10.25 -8.75
N THR A 29 -4.77 10.08 -7.90
CA THR A 29 -4.57 9.75 -6.50
C THR A 29 -4.91 8.28 -6.26
N LEU A 30 -4.01 7.52 -5.65
CA LEU A 30 -4.30 6.19 -5.08
C LEU A 30 -4.49 6.33 -3.58
N ALA A 31 -5.69 6.04 -3.09
CA ALA A 31 -5.99 5.95 -1.67
C ALA A 31 -6.11 4.49 -1.27
N THR A 32 -5.17 4.00 -0.46
CA THR A 32 -5.13 2.59 -0.03
C THR A 32 -5.75 2.44 1.34
N TYR A 33 -6.78 1.59 1.42
CA TYR A 33 -7.50 1.26 2.63
C TYR A 33 -7.23 -0.18 3.04
N VAL A 34 -7.39 -0.47 4.33
CA VAL A 34 -7.27 -1.79 4.92
C VAL A 34 -8.59 -2.17 5.58
N SER A 35 -9.02 -3.40 5.39
CA SER A 35 -10.16 -4.02 6.06
C SER A 35 -9.86 -5.46 6.46
N ASP A 36 -10.60 -5.97 7.43
CA ASP A 36 -10.58 -7.38 7.80
C ASP A 36 -11.68 -8.16 7.06
N ARG A 37 -11.37 -9.41 6.72
CA ARG A 37 -12.34 -10.38 6.22
C ARG A 37 -12.49 -11.57 7.15
N PRO A 38 -13.69 -12.20 7.15
CA PRO A 38 -13.98 -13.34 8.01
C PRO A 38 -12.90 -14.42 7.88
N GLY A 39 -12.20 -14.64 8.99
CA GLY A 39 -11.28 -15.73 9.24
C GLY A 39 -11.28 -16.00 10.74
N ASP A 40 -10.10 -15.99 11.36
CA ASP A 40 -9.97 -16.21 12.80
C ASP A 40 -9.88 -14.90 13.60
N ILE A 41 -10.31 -13.76 13.03
CA ILE A 41 -10.26 -12.45 13.70
C ILE A 41 -11.06 -12.42 15.02
N GLY A 42 -12.07 -13.28 15.14
CA GLY A 42 -12.88 -13.41 16.35
C GLY A 42 -12.14 -13.99 17.56
N ASP A 43 -10.94 -14.53 17.37
CA ASP A 43 -10.08 -14.98 18.47
C ASP A 43 -9.40 -13.81 19.20
N PHE A 44 -9.33 -12.64 18.57
CA PHE A 44 -8.54 -11.50 19.01
C PHE A 44 -9.35 -10.50 19.83
N ASP A 45 -8.71 -9.95 20.86
CA ASP A 45 -9.18 -8.75 21.55
C ASP A 45 -8.61 -7.48 20.88
N SER A 46 -7.38 -7.57 20.35
CA SER A 46 -6.78 -6.58 19.46
C SER A 46 -5.88 -7.26 18.42
N CYS A 47 -5.81 -6.69 17.22
CA CYS A 47 -4.91 -7.15 16.16
C CYS A 47 -4.38 -5.94 15.39
N VAL A 48 -3.36 -5.29 15.94
CA VAL A 48 -2.78 -4.05 15.42
C VAL A 48 -1.73 -4.35 14.36
N VAL A 49 -1.99 -3.92 13.12
CA VAL A 49 -1.08 -4.05 11.98
C VAL A 49 -0.39 -2.72 11.71
N SER A 50 0.94 -2.75 11.59
CA SER A 50 1.75 -1.59 11.21
C SER A 50 2.11 -1.66 9.73
N VAL A 51 1.60 -0.71 8.94
CA VAL A 51 1.86 -0.61 7.49
C VAL A 51 2.88 0.49 7.23
N ASP A 52 3.95 0.15 6.49
CA ASP A 52 5.10 1.03 6.26
C ASP A 52 5.47 1.20 4.78
N GLU A 53 4.88 0.42 3.88
CA GLU A 53 5.22 0.47 2.47
C GLU A 53 4.03 0.11 1.56
N ILE A 54 3.92 0.82 0.44
CA ILE A 54 3.05 0.48 -0.67
C ILE A 54 3.93 0.27 -1.90
N ARG A 55 3.71 -0.84 -2.61
CA ARG A 55 4.31 -1.09 -3.93
C ARG A 55 3.24 -1.30 -4.97
N VAL A 56 3.46 -0.76 -6.16
CA VAL A 56 2.57 -0.97 -7.31
C VAL A 56 3.41 -1.24 -8.55
N LEU A 57 2.91 -2.06 -9.46
CA LEU A 57 3.58 -2.34 -10.73
C LEU A 57 2.75 -1.76 -11.89
N PRO A 58 3.24 -0.73 -12.59
CA PRO A 58 2.62 -0.25 -13.82
C PRO A 58 2.58 -1.38 -14.86
N THR A 59 1.44 -1.55 -15.54
CA THR A 59 1.30 -2.57 -16.60
C THR A 59 2.36 -2.42 -17.70
N ALA A 60 2.74 -1.19 -18.02
CA ALA A 60 3.78 -0.90 -19.00
C ALA A 60 5.19 -1.39 -18.59
N ALA A 61 5.42 -1.64 -17.30
CA ALA A 61 6.67 -2.16 -16.75
C ALA A 61 6.61 -3.66 -16.40
N ALA A 62 5.44 -4.29 -16.57
CA ALA A 62 5.21 -5.69 -16.20
C ALA A 62 5.61 -6.65 -17.33
N THR A 63 6.10 -7.83 -16.95
CA THR A 63 6.24 -8.97 -17.86
C THR A 63 4.87 -9.54 -18.25
N GLU A 64 4.78 -10.06 -19.46
CA GLU A 64 3.62 -10.80 -19.97
C GLU A 64 3.60 -12.25 -19.44
N THR A 65 3.80 -12.43 -18.13
CA THR A 65 3.75 -13.71 -17.42
C THR A 65 2.65 -13.67 -16.36
N GLU A 66 2.17 -14.83 -15.92
CA GLU A 66 1.09 -14.91 -14.91
C GLU A 66 1.49 -14.27 -13.56
N ASP A 67 2.79 -14.30 -13.23
CA ASP A 67 3.30 -13.75 -11.98
C ASP A 67 3.51 -12.23 -12.01
N HIS A 68 3.54 -11.62 -13.20
CA HIS A 68 3.82 -10.20 -13.44
C HIS A 68 5.02 -9.67 -12.63
N GLU A 69 6.22 -9.75 -13.20
CA GLU A 69 7.43 -9.18 -12.63
C GLU A 69 7.79 -7.88 -13.36
N GLY A 70 8.53 -6.98 -12.72
CA GLY A 70 8.90 -5.71 -13.37
C GLY A 70 9.40 -4.65 -12.39
N ASP A 71 9.56 -3.44 -12.92
CA ASP A 71 10.02 -2.28 -12.14
C ASP A 71 8.85 -1.73 -11.30
N GLU A 72 8.79 -2.14 -10.03
CA GLU A 72 7.79 -1.66 -9.06
C GLU A 72 8.09 -0.21 -8.64
N LEU A 73 7.03 0.58 -8.54
CA LEU A 73 7.06 1.85 -7.82
C LEU A 73 6.88 1.57 -6.33
N THR A 74 7.76 2.12 -5.50
CA THR A 74 7.77 1.91 -4.04
C THR A 74 7.54 3.23 -3.31
N PHE A 75 6.64 3.22 -2.33
CA PHE A 75 6.26 4.37 -1.52
C PHE A 75 6.36 4.00 -0.05
N SER A 76 7.12 4.78 0.71
CA SER A 76 7.15 4.65 2.17
C SER A 76 5.91 5.29 2.76
N VAL A 77 5.17 4.52 3.55
CA VAL A 77 4.03 5.00 4.33
C VAL A 77 4.53 5.55 5.65
N GLY A 78 3.85 6.56 6.21
CA GLY A 78 4.19 7.20 7.48
C GLY A 78 4.12 6.31 8.73
N GLY A 79 4.11 4.98 8.60
CA GLY A 79 4.05 4.03 9.71
C GLY A 79 2.71 4.07 10.44
N VAL A 80 1.63 3.82 9.71
CA VAL A 80 0.27 3.82 10.27
C VAL A 80 -0.01 2.50 10.98
N THR A 81 -0.70 2.56 12.12
CA THR A 81 -1.14 1.40 12.90
C THR A 81 -2.65 1.27 12.84
N LEU A 82 -3.14 0.10 12.44
CA LEU A 82 -4.56 -0.18 12.20
C LEU A 82 -4.98 -1.43 12.98
N ASP A 83 -6.00 -1.33 13.85
CA ASP A 83 -6.53 -2.50 14.55
C ASP A 83 -7.58 -3.20 13.69
N LEU A 84 -7.29 -4.43 13.26
CA LEU A 84 -8.19 -5.20 12.39
C LEU A 84 -9.50 -5.58 13.07
N VAL A 85 -9.53 -5.65 14.41
CA VAL A 85 -10.76 -5.94 15.16
C VAL A 85 -11.81 -4.83 14.94
N ASP A 86 -11.35 -3.58 14.77
CA ASP A 86 -12.19 -2.41 14.48
C ASP A 86 -12.59 -2.31 13.00
N LEU A 87 -12.00 -3.13 12.12
CA LEU A 87 -12.15 -3.05 10.66
C LEU A 87 -12.91 -4.23 10.07
N THR A 88 -13.77 -4.85 10.87
CA THR A 88 -14.62 -5.97 10.47
C THR A 88 -15.88 -5.49 9.73
N GLY A 89 -16.47 -6.37 8.92
CA GLY A 89 -17.70 -6.07 8.18
C GLY A 89 -17.46 -5.12 6.99
N GLU A 90 -18.12 -3.96 6.98
CA GLU A 90 -17.95 -2.94 5.92
C GLU A 90 -16.93 -1.85 6.29
N ALA A 91 -16.34 -1.94 7.49
CA ALA A 91 -15.39 -0.95 7.97
C ALA A 91 -14.03 -1.09 7.27
N ALA A 92 -13.40 0.04 6.96
CA ALA A 92 -12.05 0.09 6.41
C ALA A 92 -11.35 1.38 6.83
N ALA A 93 -10.04 1.32 7.09
CA ALA A 93 -9.24 2.48 7.48
C ALA A 93 -8.21 2.82 6.42
N LEU A 94 -7.94 4.13 6.25
CA LEU A 94 -6.94 4.61 5.31
C LEU A 94 -5.54 4.25 5.82
N ALA A 95 -4.76 3.56 4.99
CA ALA A 95 -3.35 3.34 5.26
C ALA A 95 -2.51 4.53 4.76
N ASP A 96 -2.65 4.88 3.48
CA ASP A 96 -1.99 6.07 2.92
C ASP A 96 -2.64 6.51 1.60
N THR A 97 -2.22 7.70 1.14
CA THR A 97 -2.56 8.26 -0.16
C THR A 97 -1.29 8.63 -0.92
N VAL A 98 -1.15 8.15 -2.16
CA VAL A 98 0.01 8.42 -3.01
C VAL A 98 -0.42 8.95 -4.38
N GLU A 99 0.36 9.88 -4.93
CA GLU A 99 0.16 10.37 -6.29
C GLU A 99 0.87 9.44 -7.28
N LEU A 100 0.14 9.02 -8.31
CA LEU A 100 0.63 8.11 -9.34
C LEU A 100 0.36 8.70 -10.72
N GLN A 101 1.22 8.35 -11.68
CA GLN A 101 0.94 8.66 -13.09
C GLN A 101 -0.30 7.89 -13.53
N THR A 102 -1.11 8.52 -14.38
CA THR A 102 -2.25 7.85 -14.98
C THR A 102 -1.84 6.63 -15.78
N GLY A 103 -2.62 5.56 -15.68
CA GLY A 103 -2.35 4.30 -16.36
C GLY A 103 -2.92 3.10 -15.62
N GLU A 104 -2.70 1.92 -16.20
CA GLU A 104 -3.06 0.64 -15.58
C GLU A 104 -1.91 0.09 -14.74
N TYR A 105 -2.28 -0.56 -13.63
CA TYR A 105 -1.39 -1.20 -12.69
C TYR A 105 -1.88 -2.63 -12.47
N VAL A 106 -0.95 -3.59 -12.44
CA VAL A 106 -1.30 -5.02 -12.40
C VAL A 106 -1.61 -5.53 -10.99
N TYR A 107 -1.02 -4.92 -9.95
CA TYR A 107 -1.25 -5.27 -8.55
C TYR A 107 -0.81 -4.16 -7.61
N LEU A 108 -1.20 -4.33 -6.34
CA LEU A 108 -0.67 -3.61 -5.19
C LEU A 108 -0.02 -4.60 -4.21
N LYS A 109 1.06 -4.20 -3.55
CA LYS A 109 1.63 -4.92 -2.40
C LYS A 109 1.70 -4.00 -1.20
N LEU A 110 1.44 -4.54 -0.01
CA LEU A 110 1.58 -3.84 1.26
C LEU A 110 2.73 -4.41 2.09
N GLY A 111 3.59 -3.51 2.56
CA GLY A 111 4.59 -3.77 3.59
C GLY A 111 3.95 -3.74 4.96
N VAL A 112 4.17 -4.80 5.72
CA VAL A 112 3.76 -4.89 7.12
C VAL A 112 5.02 -5.06 7.95
N SER A 113 5.33 -4.06 8.77
CA SER A 113 6.52 -4.05 9.61
C SER A 113 6.32 -4.82 10.92
N ALA A 114 5.12 -4.80 11.46
CA ALA A 114 4.78 -5.44 12.71
C ALA A 114 3.30 -5.80 12.78
N VAL A 115 3.00 -6.86 13.54
CA VAL A 115 1.65 -7.19 13.98
C VAL A 115 1.69 -7.47 15.48
N GLU A 116 0.95 -6.68 16.25
CA GLU A 116 0.82 -6.81 17.71
C GLU A 116 -0.60 -7.24 18.03
N ALA A 117 -0.75 -8.40 18.69
CA ALA A 117 -2.06 -9.02 18.83
C ALA A 117 -2.28 -9.65 20.22
N SER A 118 -3.44 -9.37 20.81
CA SER A 118 -3.95 -10.01 22.02
C SER A 118 -5.13 -10.92 21.68
N LEU A 119 -5.21 -12.05 22.36
CA LEU A 119 -6.32 -12.99 22.27
C LEU A 119 -7.39 -12.65 23.30
N SER A 120 -8.63 -13.01 22.98
CA SER A 120 -9.81 -12.82 23.84
C SER A 120 -9.73 -13.57 25.18
N ASP A 121 -8.87 -14.58 25.29
CA ASP A 121 -8.61 -15.30 26.54
C ASP A 121 -7.54 -14.61 27.43
N GLY A 122 -7.04 -13.45 27.00
CA GLY A 122 -5.99 -12.67 27.66
C GLY A 122 -4.57 -13.08 27.28
N GLY A 123 -4.40 -14.05 26.37
CA GLY A 123 -3.11 -14.43 25.81
C GLY A 123 -2.57 -13.42 24.78
N THR A 124 -1.32 -13.60 24.39
CA THR A 124 -0.73 -12.90 23.23
C THR A 124 -0.67 -13.83 22.04
N ALA A 125 -0.96 -13.33 20.85
CA ALA A 125 -0.80 -14.07 19.60
C ALA A 125 0.49 -13.66 18.90
N MET A 126 1.17 -14.63 18.30
CA MET A 126 2.24 -14.37 17.35
C MET A 126 1.67 -14.47 15.93
N VAL A 127 1.58 -13.31 15.28
CA VAL A 127 1.07 -13.19 13.92
C VAL A 127 2.23 -12.82 13.00
N SER A 128 2.39 -13.59 11.92
CA SER A 128 3.44 -13.35 10.92
C SER A 128 2.85 -13.13 9.52
N THR A 129 3.58 -12.47 8.63
CA THR A 129 3.23 -12.41 7.21
C THR A 129 3.80 -13.61 6.44
N PRO A 130 3.14 -14.08 5.37
CA PRO A 130 3.65 -15.11 4.48
C PRO A 130 5.06 -14.78 3.97
N GLY A 131 6.01 -15.67 4.25
CA GLY A 131 7.37 -15.60 3.70
C GLY A 131 8.19 -14.35 4.11
N ASN A 132 7.78 -13.60 5.13
CA ASN A 132 8.32 -12.26 5.45
C ASN A 132 8.29 -11.29 4.25
N ALA A 133 7.36 -11.52 3.31
CA ALA A 133 7.23 -10.76 2.08
C ALA A 133 6.08 -9.75 2.20
N HIS A 134 6.13 -8.73 1.33
CA HIS A 134 5.00 -7.83 1.12
C HIS A 134 3.75 -8.63 0.71
N LEU A 135 2.61 -8.26 1.28
CA LEU A 135 1.32 -8.91 1.03
C LEU A 135 0.82 -8.47 -0.34
N LYS A 136 0.79 -9.39 -1.32
CA LYS A 136 0.42 -9.11 -2.71
C LYS A 136 -1.09 -9.25 -2.92
N PHE A 137 -1.66 -8.24 -3.56
CA PHE A 137 -3.05 -8.18 -4.03
C PHE A 137 -3.07 -8.15 -5.55
N PRO A 138 -3.21 -9.30 -6.23
CA PRO A 138 -3.17 -9.42 -7.69
C PRO A 138 -4.47 -8.93 -8.33
N HIS A 139 -4.86 -7.68 -8.03
CA HIS A 139 -6.05 -7.04 -8.57
C HIS A 139 -5.64 -5.84 -9.43
N PRO A 140 -5.85 -5.89 -10.76
CA PRO A 140 -5.54 -4.77 -11.63
C PRO A 140 -6.40 -3.55 -11.32
N PHE A 141 -5.83 -2.35 -11.43
CA PHE A 141 -6.54 -1.09 -11.23
C PHE A 141 -6.01 0.01 -12.15
N GLU A 142 -6.80 1.06 -12.32
CA GLU A 142 -6.45 2.22 -13.13
C GLU A 142 -6.25 3.46 -12.23
N ILE A 143 -5.29 4.31 -12.58
CA ILE A 143 -5.18 5.67 -12.04
C ILE A 143 -5.63 6.63 -13.14
N ARG A 144 -6.60 7.49 -12.82
CA ARG A 144 -7.15 8.48 -13.74
C ARG A 144 -6.80 9.90 -13.30
N ALA A 145 -6.71 10.79 -14.29
CA ALA A 145 -6.33 12.17 -14.08
C ALA A 145 -7.35 12.85 -13.17
N ASP A 146 -6.87 13.56 -12.14
CA ASP A 146 -7.72 14.33 -11.22
C ASP A 146 -8.79 13.49 -10.48
N GLU A 147 -8.66 12.16 -10.47
CA GLU A 147 -9.55 11.23 -9.74
C GLU A 147 -8.82 10.57 -8.57
N THR A 148 -9.60 10.09 -7.60
CA THR A 148 -9.11 9.20 -6.53
C THR A 148 -9.54 7.76 -6.80
N THR A 149 -8.56 6.90 -7.02
CA THR A 149 -8.74 5.45 -7.02
C THR A 149 -8.62 4.95 -5.58
N ARG A 150 -9.74 4.48 -5.02
CA ARG A 150 -9.79 3.82 -3.72
C ARG A 150 -9.52 2.33 -3.89
N PHE A 151 -8.44 1.84 -3.30
CA PHE A 151 -8.08 0.42 -3.27
C PHE A 151 -8.24 -0.10 -1.85
N THR A 152 -9.17 -1.02 -1.61
CA THR A 152 -9.36 -1.65 -0.29
C THR A 152 -8.66 -3.02 -0.28
N ALA A 153 -7.58 -3.10 0.50
CA ALA A 153 -6.79 -4.28 0.76
C ALA A 153 -7.37 -5.06 1.95
N ASP A 154 -7.84 -6.28 1.66
CA ASP A 154 -8.48 -7.15 2.64
C ASP A 154 -7.47 -8.12 3.27
N PHE A 155 -7.41 -8.15 4.60
CA PHE A 155 -6.60 -9.11 5.35
C PHE A 155 -7.47 -10.11 6.12
N THR A 156 -6.87 -11.24 6.47
CA THR A 156 -7.48 -12.15 7.44
C THR A 156 -6.40 -12.88 8.23
N PRO A 157 -6.47 -12.89 9.58
CA PRO A 157 -5.61 -13.77 10.37
C PRO A 157 -6.10 -15.22 10.25
N VAL A 158 -5.17 -16.14 10.01
CA VAL A 158 -5.45 -17.58 9.86
C VAL A 158 -4.62 -18.40 10.85
N ALA A 159 -5.29 -19.14 11.71
CA ALA A 159 -4.68 -20.02 12.70
C ALA A 159 -3.85 -21.13 12.05
N GLN A 160 -2.68 -21.40 12.61
CA GLN A 160 -1.73 -22.40 12.08
C GLN A 160 -1.84 -23.78 12.76
N GLY A 161 -2.93 -24.02 13.50
CA GLY A 161 -3.14 -25.28 14.25
C GLY A 161 -2.35 -25.42 15.55
N GLU A 162 -1.38 -24.53 15.79
CA GLU A 162 -0.71 -24.34 17.08
C GLU A 162 -1.35 -23.15 17.83
N THR A 163 -1.57 -23.32 19.14
CA THR A 163 -2.19 -22.28 19.97
C THR A 163 -1.38 -20.98 19.92
N GLY A 164 -2.06 -19.87 19.63
CA GLY A 164 -1.47 -18.54 19.59
C GLY A 164 -0.60 -18.24 18.36
N ARG A 165 -0.63 -19.06 17.30
CA ARG A 165 0.12 -18.82 16.05
C ARG A 165 -0.82 -18.59 14.88
N TYR A 166 -0.64 -17.45 14.22
CA TYR A 166 -1.45 -17.04 13.09
C TYR A 166 -0.58 -16.52 11.94
N VAL A 167 -1.13 -16.58 10.74
CA VAL A 167 -0.58 -15.92 9.55
C VAL A 167 -1.56 -14.87 9.07
N LEU A 168 -1.08 -13.63 8.93
CA LEU A 168 -1.85 -12.55 8.32
C LEU A 168 -1.84 -12.72 6.80
N SER A 169 -2.97 -13.14 6.24
CA SER A 169 -3.08 -13.49 4.83
C SER A 169 -3.82 -12.41 4.04
N PRO A 170 -3.38 -12.07 2.81
CA PRO A 170 -4.15 -11.21 1.92
C PRO A 170 -5.33 -11.99 1.32
N VAL A 171 -6.50 -11.35 1.25
CA VAL A 171 -7.70 -11.92 0.63
C VAL A 171 -7.87 -11.32 -0.77
N ALA A 172 -7.15 -11.89 -1.72
CA ALA A 172 -7.07 -11.37 -3.09
C ALA A 172 -8.43 -11.33 -3.82
N GLU A 173 -9.30 -12.31 -3.59
CA GLU A 173 -10.58 -12.45 -4.31
C GLU A 173 -11.62 -11.39 -3.92
N GLU A 174 -11.46 -10.74 -2.76
CA GLU A 174 -12.43 -9.76 -2.24
C GLU A 174 -11.94 -8.30 -2.30
N THR A 175 -10.70 -8.11 -2.77
CA THR A 175 -10.11 -6.79 -2.99
C THR A 175 -11.02 -5.93 -3.85
N THR A 176 -11.34 -4.73 -3.34
CA THR A 176 -12.31 -3.83 -3.99
C THR A 176 -11.62 -2.55 -4.46
N VAL A 177 -11.87 -2.18 -5.72
CA VAL A 177 -11.42 -0.91 -6.31
C VAL A 177 -12.62 -0.04 -6.65
N ARG A 178 -12.60 1.23 -6.21
CA ARG A 178 -13.61 2.25 -6.54
C ARG A 178 -12.94 3.50 -7.08
N TYR A 179 -13.66 4.24 -7.90
CA TYR A 179 -13.18 5.46 -8.53
C TYR A 179 -14.07 6.62 -8.10
N GLU A 180 -13.44 7.65 -7.54
CA GLU A 180 -14.08 8.80 -6.93
C GLU A 180 -13.59 10.07 -7.65
N SER A 181 -14.51 11.04 -7.84
CA SER A 181 -14.28 12.30 -8.56
C SER A 181 -14.52 13.51 -7.66
#